data_AF-A0A5J4QAZ8-F1
#
_entry.id   AF-A0A5J4QAZ8-F1
#
_cell.length_a   1.000
_cell.length_b   1.000
_cell.length_c   1.000
_cell.angle_alpha   90.00
_cell.angle_beta   90.00
_cell.angle_gamma   90.00
#
_symmetry.space_group_name_H-M   'P 1'
#
loop_
_entity.id
_entity.type
_entity.pdbx_description
1 polymer ?
#
loop_
_entity_poly.entity_id
_entity_poly.type
_entity_poly.pdbx_seq_one_letter_code
_entity_poly.pdbx_strand_id
1 'polypeptide(L)'
;RGGLSIPNVIGGGDNPLSKGYSSRFAGTGGVFAELGMNNLLSLRLGVEYSGQGGNRNGVQAMSSNQLLSSIAAIPGVPAEALGMVKDIVPGIFYADVKNTTKFDYLMIPLSLQVGKDFNKSWRVYVGAGPFVSFLLSAEQVSKGRSKLYADATKTKTLWDNVPPAIQPVIAGIAPDLVHALDSEAKEFGTTDIKDDLRTVNAGIQGDLGLSYQCKRSKIFLEVGGNYGLVRLQKDISNGSNHIGSATVTLGYAHRL
;
A
#
# COMPACT_ATOMS: atom_id res chain seq x y z
N ARG A 1 2.99 15.01 17.94
CA ARG A 1 2.75 13.61 18.33
C ARG A 1 3.48 12.69 17.36
N GLY A 2 3.86 11.48 17.79
CA GLY A 2 4.53 10.50 16.93
C GLY A 2 4.37 9.09 17.47
N GLY A 3 4.52 8.09 16.61
CA GLY A 3 4.38 6.70 16.99
C GLY A 3 4.41 5.72 15.84
N LEU A 4 3.68 4.61 16.03
CA LEU A 4 3.66 3.46 15.14
C LEU A 4 2.31 3.36 14.43
N SER A 5 2.39 2.99 13.16
CA SER A 5 1.29 2.69 12.25
C SER A 5 1.41 1.21 11.88
N ILE A 6 0.29 0.50 11.94
CA ILE A 6 0.14 -0.90 11.51
C ILE A 6 -0.82 -0.91 10.31
N PRO A 7 -0.37 -0.40 9.15
CA PRO A 7 -1.22 -0.30 7.98
C PRO A 7 -1.47 -1.67 7.35
N ASN A 8 -2.61 -1.77 6.66
CA ASN A 8 -2.91 -2.85 5.76
C ASN A 8 -3.58 -2.33 4.47
N VAL A 9 -3.29 -3.00 3.36
CA VAL A 9 -4.02 -2.83 2.10
C VAL A 9 -5.23 -3.73 2.16
N ILE A 10 -6.42 -3.14 2.09
CA ILE A 10 -7.69 -3.85 2.22
C ILE A 10 -8.24 -4.09 0.81
N GLY A 11 -8.29 -5.37 0.42
CA GLY A 11 -8.77 -5.81 -0.88
C GLY A 11 -10.26 -5.51 -1.09
N GLY A 12 -10.60 -4.94 -2.24
CA GLY A 12 -11.99 -4.83 -2.70
C GLY A 12 -12.33 -5.92 -3.71
N GLY A 13 -13.36 -6.73 -3.41
CA GLY A 13 -13.92 -7.73 -4.32
C GLY A 13 -13.04 -8.96 -4.55
N ASP A 14 -13.32 -9.69 -5.64
CA ASP A 14 -12.70 -10.99 -5.93
C ASP A 14 -11.45 -10.95 -6.82
N ASN A 15 -10.98 -9.76 -7.22
CA ASN A 15 -9.80 -9.62 -8.08
C ASN A 15 -8.54 -10.23 -7.40
N PRO A 16 -7.86 -11.21 -8.01
CA PRO A 16 -6.64 -11.83 -7.46
C PRO A 16 -5.51 -10.83 -7.15
N LEU A 17 -5.44 -9.70 -7.85
CA LEU A 17 -4.46 -8.62 -7.61
C LEU A 17 -4.70 -7.89 -6.28
N SER A 18 -5.91 -7.99 -5.72
CA SER A 18 -6.34 -7.37 -4.45
C SER A 18 -6.14 -8.29 -3.24
N LYS A 19 -5.66 -9.53 -3.40
CA LYS A 19 -5.63 -10.57 -2.36
C LYS A 19 -4.21 -10.83 -1.83
N GLY A 20 -4.11 -11.31 -0.58
CA GLY A 20 -2.86 -11.77 0.03
C GLY A 20 -2.05 -10.70 0.76
N TYR A 21 -2.62 -9.51 0.97
CA TYR A 21 -1.99 -8.46 1.77
C TYR A 21 -2.11 -8.76 3.27
N SER A 22 -1.01 -8.55 3.98
CA SER A 22 -0.90 -8.55 5.43
C SER A 22 -0.28 -7.25 5.91
N SER A 23 -0.51 -6.92 7.18
CA SER A 23 -0.03 -5.66 7.73
C SER A 23 1.49 -5.55 7.76
N ARG A 24 1.99 -4.32 7.74
CA ARG A 24 3.39 -3.98 8.00
C ARG A 24 3.50 -3.01 9.17
N PHE A 25 4.70 -2.74 9.66
CA PHE A 25 4.96 -1.62 10.57
C PHE A 25 5.47 -0.41 9.77
N ALA A 26 5.02 0.77 10.17
CA ALA A 26 5.44 2.04 9.62
C ALA A 26 5.44 3.15 10.68
N GLY A 27 6.18 4.22 10.44
CA GLY A 27 6.16 5.41 11.29
C GLY A 27 4.94 6.28 11.02
N THR A 28 4.50 7.01 12.04
CA THR A 28 3.51 8.09 11.91
C THR A 28 3.85 9.24 12.85
N GLY A 29 3.52 10.48 12.49
CA GLY A 29 3.74 11.62 13.36
C GLY A 29 3.44 12.96 12.73
N GLY A 30 3.25 13.97 13.56
CA GLY A 30 2.85 15.29 13.08
C GLY A 30 2.63 16.32 14.19
N VAL A 31 2.18 17.49 13.76
CA VAL A 31 1.82 18.62 14.62
C VAL A 31 0.34 18.91 14.49
N PHE A 32 -0.24 19.52 15.52
CA PHE A 32 -1.65 19.86 15.53
C PHE A 32 -1.92 21.13 16.33
N ALA A 33 -3.05 21.75 16.02
CA ALA A 33 -3.69 22.77 16.84
C ALA A 33 -5.00 22.21 17.39
N GLU A 34 -5.31 22.51 18.64
CA GLU A 34 -6.53 22.08 19.31
C GLU A 34 -7.24 23.30 19.91
N LEU A 35 -8.49 23.51 19.50
CA LEU A 35 -9.37 24.52 20.02
C LEU A 35 -10.35 23.88 21.01
N GLY A 36 -10.15 24.11 22.30
CA GLY A 36 -11.10 23.73 23.34
C GLY A 36 -12.34 24.61 23.27
N MET A 37 -13.50 24.02 22.99
CA MET A 37 -14.78 24.75 22.92
C MET A 37 -15.44 24.82 24.30
N ASN A 38 -15.37 23.73 25.05
CA ASN A 38 -15.77 23.64 26.45
C ASN A 38 -15.00 22.49 27.14
N ASN A 39 -15.34 22.17 28.39
CA ASN A 39 -14.64 21.12 29.13
C ASN A 39 -14.80 19.72 28.51
N LEU A 40 -15.86 19.50 27.72
CA LEU A 40 -16.15 18.24 27.06
C LEU A 40 -15.61 18.18 25.62
N LEU A 41 -15.76 19.27 24.86
CA LEU A 41 -15.58 19.33 23.41
C LEU A 41 -14.35 20.12 23.00
N SER A 42 -13.58 19.57 22.07
CA SER A 42 -12.50 20.27 21.38
C SER A 42 -12.41 19.90 19.91
N LEU A 43 -12.01 20.85 19.07
CA LEU A 43 -11.74 20.63 17.65
C LEU A 43 -10.22 20.57 17.44
N ARG A 44 -9.72 19.56 16.74
CA ARG A 44 -8.29 19.39 16.43
C ARG A 44 -8.06 19.35 14.94
N LEU A 45 -7.13 20.18 14.46
CA LEU A 45 -6.61 20.17 13.09
C LEU A 45 -5.14 19.78 13.12
N GLY A 46 -4.73 18.84 12.28
CA GLY A 46 -3.36 18.33 12.21
C GLY A 46 -2.71 18.47 10.84
N VAL A 47 -1.39 18.31 10.83
CA VAL A 47 -0.57 18.05 9.64
C VAL A 47 0.41 16.93 10.00
N GLU A 48 0.29 15.79 9.32
CA GLU A 48 0.92 14.54 9.77
C GLU A 48 1.54 13.77 8.62
N TYR A 49 2.70 13.18 8.86
CA TYR A 49 3.23 12.09 8.06
C TYR A 49 2.58 10.76 8.48
N SER A 50 2.13 9.98 7.50
CA SER A 50 1.51 8.67 7.71
C SER A 50 2.16 7.64 6.79
N GLY A 51 2.98 6.76 7.37
CA GLY A 51 3.49 5.58 6.69
C GLY A 51 2.40 4.49 6.61
N GLN A 52 2.18 3.99 5.40
CA GLN A 52 1.11 3.11 5.00
C GLN A 52 1.60 1.97 4.08
N GLY A 53 0.72 1.02 3.74
CA GLY A 53 1.03 -0.09 2.83
C GLY A 53 0.79 -1.48 3.44
N GLY A 54 1.44 -2.50 2.88
CA GLY A 54 1.22 -3.89 3.26
C GLY A 54 2.28 -4.84 2.68
N ASN A 55 2.35 -6.03 3.24
CA ASN A 55 3.21 -7.12 2.78
C ASN A 55 2.39 -8.15 2.01
N ARG A 56 2.93 -8.68 0.92
CA ARG A 56 2.32 -9.75 0.12
C ARG A 56 3.39 -10.80 -0.17
N ASN A 57 3.35 -11.88 0.60
CA ASN A 57 4.37 -12.93 0.58
C ASN A 57 3.81 -14.22 0.00
N GLY A 58 4.63 -14.92 -0.78
CA GLY A 58 4.29 -16.20 -1.36
C GLY A 58 3.80 -16.04 -2.81
N VAL A 59 3.05 -17.04 -3.27
CA VAL A 59 2.46 -17.05 -4.60
C VAL A 59 1.42 -15.95 -4.72
N GLN A 60 1.63 -15.04 -5.66
CA GLN A 60 0.80 -13.87 -5.82
C GLN A 60 0.54 -13.55 -7.29
N ALA A 61 -0.69 -13.13 -7.60
CA ALA A 61 -1.08 -12.70 -8.93
C ALA A 61 -0.43 -11.35 -9.27
N MET A 62 0.01 -11.19 -10.52
CA MET A 62 0.63 -10.00 -11.10
C MET A 62 0.00 -9.68 -12.47
N SER A 63 0.06 -8.42 -12.87
CA SER A 63 -0.54 -7.95 -14.13
C SER A 63 0.37 -8.27 -15.32
N SER A 64 -0.14 -9.03 -16.28
CA SER A 64 0.62 -9.34 -17.50
C SER A 64 0.85 -8.12 -18.39
N ASN A 65 0.05 -7.06 -18.25
CA ASN A 65 0.31 -5.80 -18.95
C ASN A 65 1.64 -5.18 -18.51
N GLN A 66 1.95 -5.23 -17.20
CA GLN A 66 3.24 -4.77 -16.67
C GLN A 66 4.39 -5.67 -17.15
N LEU A 67 4.16 -6.99 -17.21
CA LEU A 67 5.14 -7.95 -17.73
C LEU A 67 5.44 -7.68 -19.21
N LEU A 68 4.42 -7.58 -20.07
CA LEU A 68 4.59 -7.32 -21.50
C LEU A 68 5.29 -5.98 -21.76
N SER A 69 5.00 -4.95 -20.97
CA SER A 69 5.70 -3.66 -21.04
C SER A 69 7.18 -3.80 -20.67
N SER A 70 7.48 -4.60 -19.65
CA SER A 70 8.86 -4.86 -19.21
C SER A 70 9.64 -5.69 -20.24
N ILE A 71 8.99 -6.68 -20.86
CA ILE A 71 9.57 -7.50 -21.93
C ILE A 71 9.83 -6.66 -23.19
N ALA A 72 8.90 -5.75 -23.55
CA ALA A 72 9.07 -4.86 -24.69
C ALA A 72 10.28 -3.91 -24.55
N ALA A 73 10.76 -3.68 -23.33
CA ALA A 73 11.96 -2.90 -23.06
C ALA A 73 13.26 -3.72 -23.14
N ILE A 74 13.20 -5.05 -23.30
CA ILE A 74 14.39 -5.91 -23.41
C ILE A 74 15.05 -5.69 -24.80
N PRO A 75 16.33 -5.27 -24.86
CA PRO A 75 17.04 -5.16 -26.12
C PRO A 75 17.07 -6.51 -26.85
N GLY A 76 16.75 -6.52 -28.15
CA GLY A 76 16.80 -7.73 -28.96
C GLY A 76 15.51 -8.54 -29.01
N VAL A 77 14.43 -8.10 -28.35
CA VAL A 77 13.10 -8.69 -28.54
C VAL A 77 12.35 -7.95 -29.67
N PRO A 78 12.15 -8.57 -30.85
CA PRO A 78 11.43 -7.94 -31.96
C PRO A 78 9.91 -7.86 -31.70
N ALA A 79 9.25 -6.85 -32.29
CA ALA A 79 7.81 -6.62 -32.12
C ALA A 79 6.96 -7.80 -32.60
N GLU A 80 7.44 -8.52 -33.62
CA GLU A 80 6.80 -9.72 -34.16
C GLU A 80 6.77 -10.85 -33.13
N ALA A 81 7.86 -11.06 -32.38
CA ALA A 81 7.91 -12.07 -31.32
C ALA A 81 7.00 -11.71 -30.14
N LEU A 82 6.94 -10.42 -29.77
CA LEU A 82 5.98 -9.92 -28.78
C LEU A 82 4.53 -10.13 -29.24
N GLY A 83 4.23 -9.87 -30.51
CA GLY A 83 2.93 -10.12 -31.10
C GLY A 83 2.52 -11.60 -31.03
N MET A 84 3.45 -12.52 -31.24
CA MET A 84 3.19 -13.97 -31.16
C MET A 84 2.84 -14.43 -29.74
N VAL A 85 3.40 -13.80 -28.70
CA VAL A 85 3.15 -14.22 -27.30
C VAL A 85 2.05 -13.42 -26.60
N LYS A 86 1.63 -12.29 -27.15
CA LYS A 86 0.64 -11.40 -26.51
C LYS A 86 -0.67 -12.09 -26.17
N ASP A 87 -1.17 -12.93 -27.08
CA ASP A 87 -2.45 -13.64 -26.89
C ASP A 87 -2.28 -14.96 -26.12
N ILE A 88 -1.03 -15.37 -25.86
CA ILE A 88 -0.66 -16.59 -25.14
C ILE A 88 -0.47 -16.30 -23.64
N VAL A 89 0.06 -15.12 -23.31
CA VAL A 89 0.25 -14.70 -21.92
C VAL A 89 -1.12 -14.35 -21.33
N PRO A 90 -1.60 -15.06 -20.28
CA PRO A 90 -2.89 -14.78 -19.65
C PRO A 90 -2.92 -13.36 -19.09
N GLY A 91 -4.09 -12.75 -18.88
CA GLY A 91 -4.19 -11.38 -18.35
C GLY A 91 -3.56 -11.20 -16.95
N ILE A 92 -3.43 -12.28 -16.19
CA ILE A 92 -2.70 -12.34 -14.92
C ILE A 92 -1.72 -13.52 -14.94
N PHE A 93 -0.58 -13.36 -14.29
CA PHE A 93 0.37 -14.44 -14.03
C PHE A 93 0.68 -14.51 -12.54
N TYR A 94 1.39 -15.55 -12.11
CA TYR A 94 1.73 -15.78 -10.71
C TYR A 94 3.23 -15.89 -10.52
N ALA A 95 3.73 -15.35 -9.41
CA ALA A 95 5.11 -15.53 -8.97
C ALA A 95 5.15 -15.69 -7.45
N ASP A 96 6.13 -16.47 -6.97
CA ASP A 96 6.35 -16.73 -5.55
C ASP A 96 7.44 -15.78 -5.02
N VAL A 97 7.02 -14.63 -4.49
CA VAL A 97 7.96 -13.57 -4.08
C VAL A 97 7.55 -12.95 -2.76
N LYS A 98 8.52 -12.36 -2.06
CA LYS A 98 8.25 -11.52 -0.89
C LYS A 98 8.11 -10.09 -1.37
N ASN A 99 6.89 -9.57 -1.36
CA ASN A 99 6.59 -8.23 -1.83
C ASN A 99 6.18 -7.33 -0.66
N THR A 100 6.66 -6.10 -0.68
CA THR A 100 6.38 -5.10 0.35
C THR A 100 6.02 -3.79 -0.32
N THR A 101 4.76 -3.41 -0.22
CA THR A 101 4.27 -2.12 -0.72
C THR A 101 4.34 -1.09 0.40
N LYS A 102 4.98 0.05 0.12
CA LYS A 102 5.16 1.16 1.05
C LYS A 102 4.55 2.42 0.45
N PHE A 103 3.73 3.10 1.24
CA PHE A 103 3.15 4.38 0.86
C PHE A 103 3.45 5.40 1.93
N ASP A 104 3.93 6.58 1.54
CA ASP A 104 4.10 7.71 2.44
C ASP A 104 3.07 8.78 2.12
N TYR A 105 2.30 9.21 3.12
CA TYR A 105 1.29 10.25 2.96
C TYR A 105 1.57 11.46 3.84
N LEU A 106 1.30 12.65 3.30
CA LEU A 106 1.01 13.85 4.08
C LEU A 106 -0.51 13.89 4.34
N MET A 107 -0.92 13.77 5.60
CA MET A 107 -2.31 13.75 6.04
C MET A 107 -2.68 15.04 6.76
N ILE A 108 -3.85 15.58 6.45
CA ILE A 108 -4.47 16.73 7.09
C ILE A 108 -5.77 16.26 7.75
N PRO A 109 -5.70 15.80 9.02
CA PRO A 109 -6.88 15.35 9.74
C PRO A 109 -7.61 16.51 10.44
N LEU A 110 -8.94 16.44 10.46
CA LEU A 110 -9.82 17.27 11.27
C LEU A 110 -10.64 16.37 12.18
N SER A 111 -10.51 16.54 13.50
CA SER A 111 -11.18 15.69 14.48
C SER A 111 -11.95 16.52 15.48
N LEU A 112 -13.21 16.14 15.71
CA LEU A 112 -13.92 16.51 16.92
C LEU A 112 -13.51 15.54 18.03
N GLN A 113 -13.28 16.07 19.22
CA GLN A 113 -12.94 15.30 20.41
C GLN A 113 -13.95 15.54 21.52
N VAL A 114 -14.37 14.45 22.15
CA VAL A 114 -15.25 14.42 23.31
C VAL A 114 -14.47 13.78 24.45
N GLY A 115 -14.31 14.46 25.58
CA GLY A 115 -13.49 13.95 26.68
C GLY A 115 -13.95 14.41 28.05
N LYS A 116 -13.61 13.62 29.07
CA LYS A 116 -13.95 13.90 30.47
C LYS A 116 -12.69 13.87 31.33
N ASP A 117 -12.57 14.88 32.18
CA ASP A 117 -11.54 14.96 33.20
C ASP A 117 -11.99 14.13 34.42
N PHE A 118 -11.17 13.17 34.87
CA PHE A 118 -11.47 12.35 36.05
C PHE A 118 -10.94 12.99 37.34
N ASN A 119 -9.87 13.77 37.22
CA ASN A 119 -9.29 14.59 38.27
C ASN A 119 -8.57 15.79 37.63
N LYS A 120 -7.83 16.57 38.42
CA LYS A 120 -7.09 17.75 37.92
C LYS A 120 -5.98 17.43 36.92
N SER A 121 -5.56 16.17 36.80
CA SER A 121 -4.41 15.76 36.01
C SER A 121 -4.76 14.79 34.88
N TRP A 122 -5.85 14.04 34.93
CA TRP A 122 -6.13 12.98 33.95
C TRP A 122 -7.41 13.24 33.18
N ARG A 123 -7.32 13.06 31.86
CA ARG A 123 -8.46 13.15 30.93
C ARG A 123 -8.44 11.98 29.96
N VAL A 124 -9.60 11.32 29.81
CA VAL A 124 -9.86 10.38 28.71
C VAL A 124 -10.72 11.08 27.67
N TYR A 125 -10.46 10.81 26.40
CA TYR A 125 -11.22 11.36 25.31
C TYR A 125 -11.32 10.36 24.15
N VAL A 126 -12.32 10.57 23.30
CA VAL A 126 -12.47 9.94 22.01
C VAL A 126 -12.47 11.03 20.94
N GLY A 127 -11.71 10.80 19.88
CA GLY A 127 -11.64 11.66 18.70
C GLY A 127 -12.23 10.94 17.49
N ALA A 128 -12.94 11.66 16.63
CA ALA A 128 -13.30 11.20 15.31
C ALA A 128 -13.42 12.35 14.30
N GLY A 129 -13.15 12.08 13.04
CA GLY A 129 -13.42 13.03 11.97
C GLY A 129 -12.78 12.66 10.63
N PRO A 130 -12.98 13.52 9.62
CA PRO A 130 -12.44 13.29 8.29
C PRO A 130 -10.95 13.59 8.19
N PHE A 131 -10.31 13.06 7.15
CA PHE A 131 -8.99 13.49 6.72
C PHE A 131 -8.92 13.60 5.20
N VAL A 132 -8.00 14.44 4.73
CA VAL A 132 -7.46 14.39 3.36
C VAL A 132 -5.98 14.05 3.44
N SER A 133 -5.46 13.35 2.45
CA SER A 133 -4.06 12.94 2.39
C SER A 133 -3.50 12.98 0.98
N PHE A 134 -2.21 13.28 0.89
CA PHE A 134 -1.46 13.46 -0.35
C PHE A 134 -0.30 12.47 -0.39
N LEU A 135 -0.22 11.67 -1.45
CA LEU A 135 0.79 10.65 -1.66
C LEU A 135 2.16 11.30 -1.93
N LEU A 136 3.09 11.13 -1.01
CA LEU A 136 4.46 11.63 -1.10
C LEU A 136 5.35 10.63 -1.86
N SER A 137 5.28 9.35 -1.51
CA SER A 137 6.05 8.27 -2.13
C SER A 137 5.20 7.00 -2.24
N ALA A 138 5.50 6.16 -3.24
CA ALA A 138 4.94 4.82 -3.32
C ALA A 138 5.95 3.85 -3.93
N GLU A 139 6.42 2.92 -3.12
CA GLU A 139 7.43 1.95 -3.53
C GLU A 139 6.89 0.53 -3.37
N GLN A 140 7.21 -0.32 -4.34
CA GLN A 140 7.05 -1.75 -4.24
C GLN A 140 8.43 -2.41 -4.16
N VAL A 141 8.75 -3.00 -3.01
CA VAL A 141 10.00 -3.72 -2.78
C VAL A 141 9.73 -5.21 -2.87
N SER A 142 10.11 -5.80 -3.99
CA SER A 142 10.04 -7.25 -4.21
C SER A 142 11.39 -7.89 -3.88
N LYS A 143 11.38 -9.07 -3.28
CA LYS A 143 12.59 -9.86 -2.96
C LYS A 143 12.36 -11.33 -3.30
N GLY A 144 13.44 -11.99 -3.73
CA GLY A 144 13.47 -13.40 -4.12
C GLY A 144 13.66 -13.59 -5.62
N ARG A 145 13.59 -14.86 -6.03
CA ARG A 145 13.62 -15.31 -7.42
C ARG A 145 12.46 -16.28 -7.60
N SER A 146 11.80 -16.20 -8.75
CA SER A 146 10.67 -17.06 -9.07
C SER A 146 10.58 -17.21 -10.58
N LYS A 147 10.23 -18.40 -11.03
CA LYS A 147 9.64 -18.56 -12.37
C LYS A 147 8.30 -17.84 -12.44
N LEU A 148 7.86 -17.55 -13.65
CA LEU A 148 6.55 -16.98 -13.91
C LEU A 148 5.58 -18.11 -14.25
N TYR A 149 4.47 -18.17 -13.51
CA TYR A 149 3.48 -19.24 -13.63
C TYR A 149 2.18 -18.73 -14.24
N ALA A 150 1.53 -19.58 -15.03
CA ALA A 150 0.21 -19.33 -15.58
C ALA A 150 -0.90 -19.52 -14.54
N ASP A 151 -0.62 -20.25 -13.46
CA ASP A 151 -1.58 -20.63 -12.43
C ASP A 151 -1.03 -20.47 -11.01
N ALA A 152 -1.94 -20.32 -10.04
CA ALA A 152 -1.58 -20.15 -8.63
C ALA A 152 -1.04 -21.42 -7.96
N THR A 153 -1.27 -22.60 -8.55
CA THR A 153 -0.77 -23.89 -8.04
C THR A 153 0.66 -24.21 -8.51
N LYS A 154 1.26 -23.34 -9.33
CA LYS A 154 2.60 -23.47 -9.90
C LYS A 154 2.77 -24.73 -10.76
N THR A 155 1.71 -25.14 -11.47
CA THR A 155 1.73 -26.36 -12.29
C THR A 155 2.26 -26.12 -13.70
N LYS A 156 2.07 -24.92 -14.24
CA LYS A 156 2.54 -24.50 -15.57
C LYS A 156 3.22 -23.14 -15.51
N THR A 157 4.39 -23.05 -16.13
CA THR A 157 5.07 -21.77 -16.36
C THR A 157 4.39 -20.98 -17.48
N LEU A 158 4.73 -19.71 -17.64
CA LEU A 158 4.30 -18.93 -18.80
C LEU A 158 4.86 -19.51 -20.11
N TRP A 159 6.06 -20.09 -20.08
CA TRP A 159 6.65 -20.74 -21.24
C TRP A 159 5.89 -22.00 -21.66
N ASP A 160 5.38 -22.78 -20.70
CA ASP A 160 4.58 -23.98 -20.99
C ASP A 160 3.26 -23.68 -21.70
N ASN A 161 2.78 -22.43 -21.63
CA ASN A 161 1.60 -22.00 -22.38
C ASN A 161 1.90 -21.70 -23.86
N VAL A 162 3.17 -21.49 -24.23
CA VAL A 162 3.57 -21.27 -25.62
C VAL A 162 3.44 -22.59 -26.39
N PRO A 163 2.65 -22.65 -27.48
CA PRO A 163 2.47 -23.88 -28.25
C PRO A 163 3.81 -24.48 -28.73
N PRO A 164 4.02 -25.80 -28.60
CA PRO A 164 5.30 -26.44 -28.98
C PRO A 164 5.74 -26.17 -30.43
N ALA A 165 4.78 -25.96 -31.34
CA ALA A 165 5.06 -25.64 -32.74
C ALA A 165 5.73 -24.26 -32.94
N ILE A 166 5.53 -23.32 -32.02
CA ILE A 166 6.01 -21.92 -32.14
C ILE A 166 7.25 -21.70 -31.25
N GLN A 167 7.44 -22.50 -30.20
CA GLN A 167 8.62 -22.43 -29.32
C GLN A 167 9.97 -22.38 -30.07
N PRO A 168 10.28 -23.25 -31.06
CA PRO A 168 11.57 -23.18 -31.76
C PRO A 168 11.73 -21.91 -32.61
N VAL A 169 10.62 -21.33 -33.09
CA VAL A 169 10.63 -20.08 -33.84
C VAL A 169 11.01 -18.92 -32.91
N ILE A 170 10.34 -18.81 -31.75
CA ILE A 170 10.64 -17.78 -30.74
C ILE A 170 12.08 -17.91 -30.23
N ALA A 171 12.53 -19.13 -29.94
CA ALA A 171 13.89 -19.37 -29.49
C ALA A 171 14.95 -18.93 -30.53
N GLY A 172 14.64 -19.03 -31.82
CA GLY A 172 15.53 -18.61 -32.90
C GLY A 172 15.58 -17.10 -33.12
N ILE A 173 14.46 -16.39 -32.94
CA ILE A 173 14.36 -14.95 -33.24
C ILE A 173 14.45 -14.04 -32.01
N ALA A 174 14.17 -14.57 -30.81
CA ALA A 174 14.08 -13.83 -29.56
C ALA A 174 14.51 -14.69 -28.36
N PRO A 175 15.78 -15.13 -28.28
CA PRO A 175 16.26 -15.98 -27.18
C PRO A 175 16.08 -15.32 -25.79
N ASP A 176 16.18 -14.00 -25.71
CA ASP A 176 15.97 -13.25 -24.46
C ASP A 176 14.52 -13.28 -23.98
N LEU A 177 13.55 -13.42 -24.90
CA LEU A 177 12.14 -13.61 -24.56
C LEU A 177 11.91 -14.98 -23.90
N VAL A 178 12.57 -16.03 -24.41
CA VAL A 178 12.53 -17.37 -23.79
C VAL A 178 13.09 -17.29 -22.37
N HIS A 179 14.25 -16.65 -22.21
CA HIS A 179 14.83 -16.45 -20.88
C HIS A 179 13.86 -15.69 -19.96
N ALA A 180 13.20 -14.63 -20.42
CA ALA A 180 12.25 -13.87 -19.60
C ALA A 180 11.02 -14.69 -19.13
N LEU A 181 10.58 -15.69 -19.90
CA LEU A 181 9.36 -16.46 -19.63
C LEU A 181 9.58 -17.81 -18.94
N ASP A 182 10.72 -18.47 -19.18
CA ASP A 182 11.01 -19.82 -18.66
C ASP A 182 12.02 -19.82 -17.49
N SER A 183 12.93 -18.85 -17.47
CA SER A 183 13.94 -18.79 -16.41
C SER A 183 13.37 -18.28 -15.10
N GLU A 184 14.02 -18.65 -14.00
CA GLU A 184 13.81 -17.90 -12.77
C GLU A 184 14.23 -16.45 -13.00
N ALA A 185 13.30 -15.53 -12.74
CA ALA A 185 13.60 -14.12 -12.84
C ALA A 185 14.83 -13.79 -11.98
N LYS A 186 15.67 -12.87 -12.47
CA LYS A 186 16.69 -12.23 -11.65
C LYS A 186 16.03 -11.65 -10.40
N GLU A 187 16.82 -11.49 -9.34
CA GLU A 187 16.37 -10.94 -8.06
C GLU A 187 15.42 -9.76 -8.29
N PHE A 188 14.18 -9.88 -7.80
CA PHE A 188 13.22 -8.79 -7.97
C PHE A 188 13.72 -7.54 -7.23
N GLY A 189 13.44 -6.38 -7.80
CA GLY A 189 13.94 -5.09 -7.31
C GLY A 189 12.91 -4.24 -6.59
N THR A 190 13.29 -2.98 -6.37
CA THR A 190 12.38 -1.92 -5.95
C THR A 190 11.86 -1.19 -7.19
N THR A 191 10.54 -1.00 -7.26
CA THR A 191 9.88 -0.26 -8.33
C THR A 191 9.08 0.89 -7.72
N ASP A 192 9.21 2.08 -8.30
CA ASP A 192 8.32 3.19 -8.00
C ASP A 192 6.97 2.94 -8.69
N ILE A 193 5.90 2.96 -7.90
CA ILE A 193 4.52 2.71 -8.37
C ILE A 193 3.62 3.92 -8.16
N LYS A 194 4.18 5.09 -7.85
CA LYS A 194 3.41 6.30 -7.54
C LYS A 194 2.51 6.74 -8.68
N ASP A 195 2.98 6.60 -9.92
CA ASP A 195 2.23 6.99 -11.10
C ASP A 195 1.00 6.11 -11.38
N ASP A 196 0.97 4.89 -10.84
CA ASP A 196 -0.17 3.97 -10.95
C ASP A 196 -1.28 4.28 -9.92
N LEU A 197 -0.99 5.16 -8.95
CA LEU A 197 -1.83 5.41 -7.78
C LEU A 197 -2.44 6.81 -7.79
N ARG A 198 -3.61 6.94 -7.16
CA ARG A 198 -4.21 8.25 -6.90
C ARG A 198 -3.37 9.01 -5.88
N THR A 199 -3.01 10.23 -6.25
CA THR A 199 -2.17 11.10 -5.43
C THR A 199 -2.92 11.72 -4.24
N VAL A 200 -4.25 11.76 -4.29
CA VAL A 200 -5.10 12.28 -3.23
C VAL A 200 -6.02 11.17 -2.73
N ASN A 201 -6.10 11.02 -1.41
CA ASN A 201 -7.01 10.12 -0.72
C ASN A 201 -7.74 10.88 0.39
N ALA A 202 -8.97 10.48 0.67
CA ALA A 202 -9.81 11.05 1.72
C ALA A 202 -10.49 9.93 2.49
N GLY A 203 -10.74 10.15 3.77
CA GLY A 203 -11.30 9.10 4.60
C GLY A 203 -11.70 9.57 5.98
N ILE A 204 -11.88 8.60 6.87
CA ILE A 204 -12.26 8.80 8.26
C ILE A 204 -11.18 8.29 9.21
N GLN A 205 -11.07 8.93 10.36
CA GLN A 205 -10.21 8.51 11.44
C GLN A 205 -10.93 8.54 12.77
N GLY A 206 -10.43 7.78 13.72
CA GLY A 206 -10.84 7.85 15.11
C GLY A 206 -9.74 7.41 16.06
N ASP A 207 -9.76 7.95 17.27
CA ASP A 207 -8.80 7.64 18.32
C ASP A 207 -9.45 7.64 19.71
N LEU A 208 -8.84 6.87 20.61
CA LEU A 208 -9.08 6.86 22.04
C LEU A 208 -7.81 7.35 22.72
N GLY A 209 -7.93 8.38 23.54
CA GLY A 209 -6.80 9.06 24.15
C GLY A 209 -6.87 9.10 25.67
N LEU A 210 -5.71 8.98 26.29
CA LEU A 210 -5.48 9.24 27.70
C LEU A 210 -4.41 10.33 27.81
N SER A 211 -4.71 11.41 28.54
CA SER A 211 -3.77 12.51 28.74
C SER A 211 -3.55 12.84 30.20
N TYR A 212 -2.30 13.21 30.50
CA TYR A 212 -1.84 13.72 31.77
C TYR A 212 -1.50 15.22 31.65
N GLN A 213 -2.19 16.06 32.42
CA GLN A 213 -2.02 17.50 32.46
C GLN A 213 -0.97 17.92 33.50
N CYS A 214 0.01 18.67 33.02
CA CYS A 214 1.10 19.31 33.75
C CYS A 214 1.00 20.83 33.57
N LYS A 215 0.24 21.52 34.41
CA LYS A 215 0.03 22.99 34.33
C LYS A 215 -0.51 23.41 32.95
N ARG A 216 0.32 24.02 32.10
CA ARG A 216 -0.02 24.45 30.74
C ARG A 216 0.29 23.41 29.66
N SER A 217 0.82 22.25 30.04
CA SER A 217 1.22 21.22 29.09
C SER A 217 0.46 19.93 29.35
N LYS A 218 0.29 19.10 28.32
CA LYS A 218 -0.23 17.74 28.44
C LYS A 218 0.67 16.75 27.71
N ILE A 219 0.88 15.59 28.33
CA ILE A 219 1.44 14.40 27.68
C ILE A 219 0.27 13.46 27.44
N PHE A 220 0.23 12.78 26.30
CA PHE A 220 -0.89 11.92 25.96
C PHE A 220 -0.47 10.70 25.16
N LEU A 221 -1.24 9.63 25.33
CA LEU A 221 -1.17 8.39 24.57
C LEU A 221 -2.49 8.22 23.83
N GLU A 222 -2.43 7.92 22.55
CA GLU A 222 -3.59 7.69 21.69
C GLU A 222 -3.45 6.35 20.99
N VAL A 223 -4.53 5.55 21.02
CA VAL A 223 -4.71 4.37 20.21
C VAL A 223 -5.87 4.64 19.27
N GLY A 224 -5.69 4.41 17.98
CA GLY A 224 -6.70 4.77 16.99
C GLY A 224 -6.49 4.09 15.66
N GLY A 225 -7.10 4.65 14.63
CA GLY A 225 -6.89 4.22 13.27
C GLY A 225 -7.56 5.14 12.25
N ASN A 226 -7.26 4.85 10.99
CA ASN A 226 -7.82 5.55 9.85
C ASN A 226 -8.20 4.54 8.75
N TYR A 227 -9.13 4.96 7.89
CA TYR A 227 -9.56 4.22 6.71
C TYR A 227 -9.80 5.19 5.56
N GLY A 228 -9.08 4.99 4.45
CA GLY A 228 -9.26 5.72 3.20
C GLY A 228 -10.48 5.21 2.44
N LEU A 229 -11.35 6.12 2.02
CA LEU A 229 -12.57 5.84 1.26
C LEU A 229 -12.33 5.91 -0.26
N VAL A 230 -11.18 6.44 -0.68
CA VAL A 230 -10.80 6.51 -2.10
C VAL A 230 -9.97 5.28 -2.46
N ARG A 231 -10.31 4.65 -3.59
CA ARG A 231 -9.53 3.54 -4.16
C ARG A 231 -8.11 3.99 -4.50
N LEU A 232 -7.13 3.14 -4.22
CA LEU A 232 -5.73 3.47 -4.47
C LEU A 232 -5.36 3.50 -5.94
N GLN A 233 -5.79 2.48 -6.69
CA GLN A 233 -5.43 2.32 -8.08
C GLN A 233 -6.18 3.34 -8.96
N LYS A 234 -5.48 3.93 -9.93
CA LYS A 234 -6.12 4.75 -10.98
C LYS A 234 -6.97 3.88 -11.91
N ASP A 235 -6.42 2.73 -12.31
CA ASP A 235 -7.07 1.74 -13.18
C ASP A 235 -7.76 0.64 -12.36
N ILE A 236 -9.03 0.39 -12.69
CA ILE A 236 -9.86 -0.65 -12.07
C ILE A 236 -9.34 -2.05 -12.39
N SER A 237 -8.65 -2.24 -13.52
CA SER A 237 -8.06 -3.53 -13.90
C SER A 237 -7.00 -4.01 -12.89
N ASN A 238 -6.31 -3.07 -12.23
CA ASN A 238 -5.26 -3.32 -11.24
C ASN A 238 -5.79 -3.56 -9.82
N GLY A 239 -7.11 -3.62 -9.63
CA GLY A 239 -7.76 -3.88 -8.35
C GLY A 239 -8.50 -2.67 -7.79
N SER A 240 -9.18 -2.89 -6.66
CA SER A 240 -10.01 -1.88 -5.97
C SER A 240 -9.64 -1.83 -4.49
N ASN A 241 -8.38 -1.55 -4.20
CA ASN A 241 -7.87 -1.60 -2.85
C ASN A 241 -8.08 -0.26 -2.13
N HIS A 242 -8.28 -0.35 -0.81
CA HIS A 242 -8.27 0.78 0.11
C HIS A 242 -7.10 0.62 1.07
N ILE A 243 -6.72 1.69 1.78
CA ILE A 243 -5.76 1.59 2.88
C ILE A 243 -6.44 1.97 4.18
N GLY A 244 -6.16 1.20 5.21
CA GLY A 244 -6.37 1.62 6.59
C GLY A 244 -5.14 1.35 7.42
N SER A 245 -5.11 1.95 8.60
CA SER A 245 -4.07 1.69 9.60
C SER A 245 -4.62 1.76 11.00
N ALA A 246 -4.14 0.85 11.86
CA ALA A 246 -4.21 1.02 13.31
C ALA A 246 -2.98 1.78 13.79
N THR A 247 -3.14 2.70 14.72
CA THR A 247 -2.07 3.59 15.18
C THR A 247 -1.96 3.62 16.69
N VAL A 248 -0.73 3.71 17.19
CA VAL A 248 -0.43 4.02 18.60
C VAL A 248 0.53 5.19 18.60
N THR A 249 0.16 6.30 19.25
CA THR A 249 0.99 7.52 19.28
C THR A 249 1.15 8.07 20.69
N LEU A 250 2.35 8.61 20.95
CA LEU A 250 2.66 9.39 22.12
C LEU A 250 2.82 10.85 21.69
N GLY A 251 2.34 11.79 22.52
CA GLY A 251 2.39 13.19 22.20
C GLY A 251 2.54 14.11 23.38
N TYR A 252 2.92 15.33 23.05
CA TYR A 252 3.00 16.47 23.93
C TYR A 252 2.23 17.63 23.29
N ALA A 253 1.51 18.40 24.10
CA ALA A 253 0.89 19.65 23.69
C ALA A 253 1.10 20.72 24.75
N HIS A 254 1.22 21.96 24.30
CA HIS A 254 1.31 23.13 25.15
C HIS A 254 0.11 24.05 24.87
N ARG A 255 -0.54 24.51 25.93
CA ARG A 255 -1.62 25.48 25.89
C ARG A 255 -0.99 26.87 25.82
N LEU A 256 -1.20 27.54 24.69
CA LEU A 256 -0.89 28.95 24.48
C LEU A 256 -1.83 29.83 25.31
#